data_AF-A0AAV7YNQ1-F1
#
_entry.id   AF-A0AAV7YNQ1-F1
#
_cell.length_a   1.000
_cell.length_b   1.000
_cell.length_c   1.000
_cell.angle_alpha   90.00
_cell.angle_beta   90.00
_cell.angle_gamma   90.00
#
_symmetry.space_group_name_H-M   'P 1'
#
loop_
_entity.id
_entity.type
_entity.pdbx_description
1 polymer ?
#
loop_
_entity_poly.entity_id
_entity_poly.type
_entity_poly.pdbx_seq_one_letter_code
_entity_poly.pdbx_strand_id
1 'polypeptide(L)'
;MTNYLTEKEQKVIQNGKKDEFIKVITKENMNKKSKQGEFTPLIWLCWKKRDLELIRHLLELGANPNLTTSSGWTPLHYLCEFPNKDTTILQLLLENGANPNIPNSMDWTPLHCACSSQSRNPDFETIKLMISKVANVSVKTKSGWTALHLICEAHVPNYEIAKMLIKNGADVNSKNEQGQTVVHLLSEPRDNSTNAGKILKIVLEKGANPNVLNTNGFSPLHLVCFSQKKKIDYQILKILTDFNVEIDIRKGSKVSGSTALHFVCNNQKFDWQACKILIKAGADLNLRGRNGNTALFGLLTSIQNTDDQLIEFLIENGADFEVKNV
;
A
#
# COMPACT_ATOMS: atom_id res chain seq x y z
N MET A 1 32.22 -25.81 19.43
CA MET A 1 32.68 -24.76 18.49
C MET A 1 31.66 -23.64 18.47
N THR A 2 32.08 -22.38 18.44
CA THR A 2 31.19 -21.21 18.47
C THR A 2 30.40 -21.10 17.16
N ASN A 3 29.11 -20.72 17.24
CA ASN A 3 28.24 -20.45 16.08
C ASN A 3 28.53 -19.10 15.40
N TYR A 4 29.67 -18.49 15.72
CA TYR A 4 30.02 -17.12 15.36
C TYR A 4 31.33 -17.06 14.59
N LEU A 5 31.39 -16.16 13.62
CA LEU A 5 32.60 -15.80 12.89
C LEU A 5 33.61 -15.13 13.83
N THR A 6 34.87 -15.48 13.68
CA THR A 6 36.01 -14.79 14.26
C THR A 6 36.13 -13.36 13.69
N GLU A 7 36.86 -12.49 14.38
CA GLU A 7 37.11 -11.12 13.90
C GLU A 7 37.86 -11.09 12.57
N LYS A 8 38.79 -12.02 12.38
CA LYS A 8 39.53 -12.17 11.12
C LYS A 8 38.59 -12.54 9.97
N GLU A 9 37.72 -13.54 10.15
CA GLU A 9 36.74 -13.94 9.13
C GLU A 9 35.78 -12.79 8.79
N GLN A 10 35.27 -12.07 9.80
CA GLN A 10 34.40 -10.91 9.59
C GLN A 10 35.08 -9.82 8.76
N LYS A 11 36.34 -9.49 9.08
CA LYS A 11 37.10 -8.47 8.36
C LYS A 11 37.31 -8.85 6.88
N VAL A 12 37.55 -10.13 6.60
CA VAL A 12 37.71 -10.64 5.23
C VAL A 12 36.39 -10.60 4.46
N ILE A 13 35.26 -10.95 5.09
CA ILE A 13 33.94 -10.84 4.47
C ILE A 13 33.64 -9.40 4.05
N GLN A 14 33.90 -8.47 4.97
CA GLN A 14 33.58 -7.05 4.79
C GLN A 14 34.51 -6.38 3.78
N ASN A 15 35.83 -6.58 3.92
CA ASN A 15 36.84 -5.76 3.24
C ASN A 15 37.84 -6.57 2.41
N GLY A 16 37.84 -7.89 2.53
CA GLY A 16 38.78 -8.77 1.81
C GLY A 16 38.54 -8.78 0.30
N LYS A 17 39.62 -9.05 -0.44
CA LYS A 17 39.57 -9.33 -1.89
C LYS A 17 38.91 -10.69 -2.14
N LYS A 18 38.43 -10.92 -3.37
CA LYS A 18 37.75 -12.16 -3.80
C LYS A 18 38.55 -13.42 -3.43
N ASP A 19 39.85 -13.45 -3.74
CA ASP A 19 40.69 -14.63 -3.47
C ASP A 19 40.89 -14.91 -1.97
N GLU A 20 40.95 -13.85 -1.16
CA GLU A 20 41.06 -13.97 0.30
C GLU A 20 39.75 -14.48 0.89
N PHE A 21 38.62 -13.97 0.39
CA PHE A 21 37.29 -14.42 0.78
C PHE A 21 37.11 -15.92 0.55
N ILE A 22 37.42 -16.41 -0.65
CA ILE A 22 37.27 -17.82 -1.03
C ILE A 22 38.17 -18.73 -0.18
N LYS A 23 39.36 -18.26 0.22
CA LYS A 23 40.26 -19.03 1.10
C LYS A 23 39.78 -19.10 2.54
N VAL A 24 39.17 -18.03 3.03
CA VAL A 24 38.78 -17.91 4.44
C VAL A 24 37.40 -18.48 4.70
N ILE A 25 36.48 -18.39 3.75
CA ILE A 25 35.12 -18.90 3.90
C ILE A 25 35.03 -20.34 3.36
N THR A 26 34.71 -21.26 4.25
CA THR A 26 34.66 -22.70 4.01
C THR A 26 33.30 -23.25 4.45
N LYS A 27 33.07 -24.55 4.21
CA LYS A 27 31.86 -25.26 4.67
C LYS A 27 31.64 -25.15 6.18
N GLU A 28 32.69 -24.97 6.97
CA GLU A 28 32.62 -24.90 8.44
C GLU A 28 32.14 -23.55 8.97
N ASN A 29 32.31 -22.46 8.21
CA ASN A 29 32.03 -21.10 8.69
C ASN A 29 31.06 -20.30 7.80
N MET A 30 30.72 -20.76 6.59
CA MET A 30 29.84 -20.06 5.65
C MET A 30 28.45 -19.71 6.20
N ASN A 31 27.98 -20.47 7.20
CA ASN A 31 26.68 -20.28 7.85
C ASN A 31 26.78 -19.67 9.25
N LYS A 32 27.99 -19.39 9.75
CA LYS A 32 28.17 -18.72 11.04
C LYS A 32 27.75 -17.26 10.92
N LYS A 33 27.18 -16.73 12.00
CA LYS A 33 26.79 -15.32 12.08
C LYS A 33 27.96 -14.46 12.54
N SER A 34 27.96 -13.17 12.23
CA SER A 34 28.82 -12.19 12.90
C SER A 34 28.58 -12.22 14.42
N LYS A 35 29.55 -11.76 15.21
CA LYS A 35 29.46 -11.79 16.69
C LYS A 35 28.18 -11.14 17.23
N GLN A 36 27.69 -10.07 16.59
CA GLN A 36 26.43 -9.42 16.97
C GLN A 36 25.16 -10.14 16.46
N GLY A 37 25.29 -11.24 15.72
CA GLY A 37 24.17 -11.94 15.07
C GLY A 37 23.58 -11.19 13.87
N GLU A 38 24.28 -10.16 13.38
CA GLU A 38 23.77 -9.22 12.38
C GLU A 38 23.78 -9.78 10.96
N PHE A 39 24.74 -10.62 10.59
CA PHE A 39 24.80 -11.16 9.23
C PHE A 39 25.51 -12.51 9.15
N THR A 40 25.19 -13.29 8.13
CA THR A 40 26.03 -14.37 7.58
C THR A 40 26.84 -13.83 6.40
N PRO A 41 27.91 -14.50 5.94
CA PRO A 41 28.63 -14.12 4.72
C PRO A 41 27.68 -13.87 3.54
N LEU A 42 26.69 -14.74 3.35
CA LEU A 42 25.71 -14.61 2.26
C LEU A 42 24.81 -13.37 2.42
N ILE A 43 24.30 -13.10 3.62
CA ILE A 43 23.51 -11.89 3.91
C ILE A 43 24.34 -10.64 3.62
N TRP A 44 25.59 -10.60 4.09
CA TRP A 44 26.48 -9.46 3.89
C TRP A 44 26.72 -9.18 2.40
N LEU A 45 26.99 -10.24 1.61
CA LEU A 45 27.16 -10.09 0.17
C LEU A 45 25.89 -9.55 -0.49
N CYS A 46 24.70 -10.07 -0.17
CA CYS A 46 23.45 -9.59 -0.76
C CYS A 46 23.13 -8.13 -0.41
N TRP A 47 23.45 -7.71 0.83
CA TRP A 47 23.20 -6.37 1.30
C TRP A 47 24.20 -5.33 0.78
N LYS A 48 25.52 -5.64 0.82
CA LYS A 48 26.58 -4.64 0.61
C LYS A 48 27.35 -4.76 -0.69
N LYS A 49 27.79 -5.97 -1.07
CA LYS A 49 28.71 -6.18 -2.21
C LYS A 49 28.00 -6.51 -3.52
N ARG A 50 26.97 -7.35 -3.46
CA ARG A 50 26.24 -7.90 -4.62
C ARG A 50 27.16 -8.50 -5.69
N ASP A 51 28.20 -9.18 -5.24
CA ASP A 51 29.11 -9.91 -6.11
C ASP A 51 28.49 -11.27 -6.45
N LEU A 52 28.00 -11.40 -7.68
CA LEU A 52 27.33 -12.61 -8.18
C LEU A 52 28.20 -13.85 -8.03
N GLU A 53 29.51 -13.74 -8.30
CA GLU A 53 30.43 -14.88 -8.30
C GLU A 53 30.72 -15.36 -6.88
N LEU A 54 30.91 -14.44 -5.94
CA LEU A 54 31.06 -14.81 -4.53
C LEU A 54 29.78 -15.42 -3.94
N ILE A 55 28.61 -14.89 -4.32
CA ILE A 55 27.33 -15.44 -3.89
C ILE A 55 27.13 -16.84 -4.46
N ARG A 56 27.39 -17.04 -5.77
CA ARG A 56 27.35 -18.37 -6.42
C ARG A 56 28.27 -19.35 -5.71
N HIS A 57 29.50 -18.96 -5.45
CA HIS A 57 30.46 -19.81 -4.75
C HIS A 57 29.98 -20.23 -3.35
N LEU A 58 29.40 -19.32 -2.56
CA LEU A 58 28.84 -19.66 -1.26
C LEU A 58 27.69 -20.68 -1.36
N LEU A 59 26.79 -20.50 -2.33
CA LEU A 59 25.67 -21.41 -2.55
C LEU A 59 26.16 -22.80 -2.99
N GLU A 60 27.14 -22.88 -3.88
CA GLU A 60 27.79 -24.13 -4.29
C GLU A 60 28.49 -24.86 -3.13
N LEU A 61 29.02 -24.10 -2.15
CA LEU A 61 29.57 -24.69 -0.92
C LEU A 61 28.49 -25.22 0.03
N GLY A 62 27.22 -24.84 -0.15
CA GLY A 62 26.09 -25.23 0.70
C GLY A 62 25.68 -24.16 1.72
N ALA A 63 25.96 -22.88 1.46
CA ALA A 63 25.46 -21.80 2.31
C ALA A 63 23.93 -21.81 2.32
N ASN A 64 23.33 -21.70 3.50
CA ASN A 64 21.88 -21.74 3.67
C ASN A 64 21.29 -20.35 3.37
N PRO A 65 20.49 -20.19 2.28
CA PRO A 65 19.92 -18.89 1.90
C PRO A 65 18.75 -18.44 2.78
N ASN A 66 18.34 -19.27 3.74
CA ASN A 66 17.21 -19.00 4.63
C ASN A 66 17.63 -18.53 6.03
N LEU A 67 18.94 -18.38 6.27
CA LEU A 67 19.43 -17.82 7.53
C LEU A 67 19.01 -16.36 7.67
N THR A 68 18.72 -15.97 8.91
CA THR A 68 18.22 -14.64 9.25
C THR A 68 19.20 -13.86 10.11
N THR A 69 19.13 -12.53 10.03
CA THR A 69 19.74 -11.62 11.01
C THR A 69 19.01 -11.69 12.35
N SER A 70 19.50 -10.96 13.35
CA SER A 70 18.79 -10.76 14.63
C SER A 70 17.40 -10.12 14.48
N SER A 71 17.19 -9.32 13.43
CA SER A 71 15.90 -8.73 13.08
C SER A 71 15.04 -9.62 12.16
N GLY A 72 15.46 -10.86 11.89
CA GLY A 72 14.72 -11.80 11.05
C GLY A 72 14.92 -11.60 9.54
N TRP A 73 15.87 -10.76 9.10
CA TRP A 73 16.07 -10.49 7.67
C TRP A 73 16.84 -11.62 6.99
N THR A 74 16.31 -12.15 5.90
CA THR A 74 17.00 -13.11 5.01
C THR A 74 17.74 -12.38 3.88
N PRO A 75 18.65 -13.04 3.14
CA PRO A 75 19.21 -12.52 1.91
C PRO A 75 18.17 -11.94 0.92
N LEU A 76 17.02 -12.60 0.75
CA LEU A 76 15.95 -12.12 -0.13
C LEU A 76 15.36 -10.79 0.32
N HIS A 77 15.20 -10.56 1.64
CA HIS A 77 14.72 -9.27 2.15
C HIS A 77 15.63 -8.12 1.72
N TYR A 78 16.94 -8.29 1.85
CA TYR A 78 17.91 -7.25 1.46
C TYR A 78 17.91 -6.96 -0.03
N LEU A 79 17.70 -7.97 -0.87
CA LEU A 79 17.58 -7.76 -2.32
C LEU A 79 16.27 -7.06 -2.69
N CYS A 80 15.18 -7.39 -2.00
CA CYS A 80 13.86 -6.82 -2.24
C CYS A 80 13.72 -5.38 -1.72
N GLU A 81 14.28 -5.07 -0.54
CA GLU A 81 14.24 -3.72 0.05
C GLU A 81 15.09 -2.71 -0.73
N PHE A 82 16.25 -3.17 -1.22
CA PHE A 82 17.22 -2.34 -1.92
C PHE A 82 17.40 -2.83 -3.37
N PRO A 83 16.36 -2.85 -4.22
CA PRO A 83 16.48 -3.48 -5.53
C PRO A 83 17.53 -2.80 -6.41
N ASN A 84 18.20 -3.60 -7.25
CA ASN A 84 19.02 -3.15 -8.37
C ASN A 84 18.33 -3.55 -9.67
N LYS A 85 18.74 -2.95 -10.80
CA LYS A 85 18.16 -3.29 -12.12
C LYS A 85 18.37 -4.76 -12.53
N ASP A 86 19.34 -5.43 -11.91
CA ASP A 86 19.72 -6.80 -12.24
C ASP A 86 19.19 -7.78 -11.19
N THR A 87 18.19 -8.58 -11.57
CA THR A 87 17.53 -9.58 -10.73
C THR A 87 18.28 -10.92 -10.69
N THR A 88 19.46 -11.05 -11.32
CA THR A 88 20.22 -12.31 -11.42
C THR A 88 20.53 -12.93 -10.06
N ILE A 89 20.93 -12.12 -9.07
CA ILE A 89 21.23 -12.61 -7.71
C ILE A 89 19.96 -13.11 -7.02
N LEU A 90 18.84 -12.40 -7.20
CA LEU A 90 17.56 -12.80 -6.63
C LEU A 90 17.12 -14.14 -7.21
N GLN A 91 17.22 -14.30 -8.53
CA GLN A 91 16.91 -15.55 -9.22
C GLN A 91 17.82 -16.70 -8.75
N LEU A 92 19.13 -16.45 -8.65
CA LEU A 92 20.10 -17.44 -8.17
C LEU A 92 19.76 -17.94 -6.76
N LEU A 93 19.38 -17.06 -5.84
CA LEU A 93 18.97 -17.45 -4.49
C LEU A 93 17.70 -18.31 -4.51
N LEU A 94 16.69 -17.90 -5.27
CA LEU A 94 15.41 -18.63 -5.38
C LEU A 94 15.63 -20.02 -5.98
N GLU A 95 16.50 -20.15 -6.99
CA GLU A 95 16.89 -21.44 -7.59
C GLU A 95 17.66 -22.35 -6.62
N ASN A 96 18.36 -21.77 -5.65
CA ASN A 96 19.09 -22.48 -4.59
C ASN A 96 18.26 -22.65 -3.29
N GLY A 97 16.93 -22.60 -3.38
CA GLY A 97 16.05 -22.94 -2.26
C GLY A 97 15.83 -21.84 -1.23
N ALA A 98 16.10 -20.57 -1.59
CA ALA A 98 15.67 -19.45 -0.76
C ALA A 98 14.13 -19.40 -0.70
N ASN A 99 13.59 -19.37 0.52
CA ASN A 99 12.16 -19.33 0.79
C ASN A 99 11.67 -17.86 0.77
N PRO A 100 10.81 -17.46 -0.19
CA PRO A 100 10.31 -16.09 -0.32
C PRO A 100 9.28 -15.71 0.74
N ASN A 101 8.93 -16.62 1.66
CA ASN A 101 7.84 -16.47 2.63
C ASN A 101 8.31 -16.34 4.09
N ILE A 102 9.62 -16.31 4.34
CA ILE A 102 10.14 -16.13 5.71
C ILE A 102 9.82 -14.70 6.16
N PRO A 103 9.08 -14.49 7.27
CA PRO A 103 8.86 -13.16 7.81
C PRO A 103 10.06 -12.68 8.64
N ASN A 104 10.30 -11.37 8.63
CA ASN A 104 11.18 -10.71 9.59
C ASN A 104 10.45 -10.41 10.92
N SER A 105 11.09 -9.71 11.86
CA SER A 105 10.51 -9.43 13.19
C SER A 105 9.27 -8.52 13.21
N MET A 106 8.91 -7.92 12.07
CA MET A 106 7.69 -7.13 11.87
C MET A 106 6.63 -7.86 11.04
N ASP A 107 6.83 -9.17 10.81
CA ASP A 107 6.05 -10.02 9.90
C ASP A 107 6.10 -9.59 8.43
N TRP A 108 7.12 -8.82 8.05
CA TRP A 108 7.34 -8.49 6.65
C TRP A 108 8.01 -9.67 5.96
N THR A 109 7.44 -10.10 4.85
CA THR A 109 8.11 -11.01 3.91
C THR A 109 8.97 -10.23 2.93
N PRO A 110 9.90 -10.88 2.20
CA PRO A 110 10.63 -10.23 1.11
C PRO A 110 9.72 -9.52 0.08
N LEU A 111 8.53 -10.08 -0.21
CA LEU A 111 7.56 -9.43 -1.10
C LEU A 111 7.05 -8.09 -0.53
N HIS A 112 6.83 -7.97 0.79
CA HIS A 112 6.47 -6.69 1.41
C HIS A 112 7.58 -5.65 1.22
N CYS A 113 8.84 -6.02 1.46
CA CYS A 113 9.99 -5.15 1.21
C CYS A 113 10.05 -4.69 -0.27
N ALA A 114 9.82 -5.60 -1.22
CA ALA A 114 9.79 -5.25 -2.64
C ALA A 114 8.67 -4.24 -2.96
N CYS A 115 7.48 -4.43 -2.40
CA CYS A 115 6.34 -3.53 -2.62
C CYS A 115 6.47 -2.18 -1.90
N SER A 116 7.18 -2.11 -0.78
CA SER A 116 7.36 -0.89 0.03
C SER A 116 8.67 -0.14 -0.26
N SER A 117 9.53 -0.65 -1.14
CA SER A 117 10.92 -0.19 -1.27
C SER A 117 11.01 1.33 -1.29
N GLN A 118 11.98 1.91 -0.57
CA GLN A 118 12.14 3.36 -0.35
C GLN A 118 12.32 4.19 -1.63
N SER A 119 12.46 3.54 -2.79
CA SER A 119 12.43 4.20 -4.09
C SER A 119 11.02 4.72 -4.36
N ARG A 120 10.92 5.98 -4.81
CA ARG A 120 9.65 6.58 -5.28
C ARG A 120 8.96 5.75 -6.38
N ASN A 121 9.69 4.83 -7.01
CA ASN A 121 9.18 3.83 -7.93
C ASN A 121 9.66 2.43 -7.48
N PRO A 122 8.77 1.55 -7.00
CA PRO A 122 9.11 0.17 -6.68
C PRO A 122 9.71 -0.54 -7.91
N ASP A 123 10.69 -1.43 -7.68
CA ASP A 123 11.22 -2.26 -8.76
C ASP A 123 10.22 -3.34 -9.15
N PHE A 124 9.49 -3.06 -10.22
CA PHE A 124 8.42 -3.90 -10.71
C PHE A 124 8.90 -5.25 -11.23
N GLU A 125 10.14 -5.37 -11.71
CA GLU A 125 10.67 -6.64 -12.19
C GLU A 125 10.99 -7.57 -11.01
N THR A 126 11.59 -7.04 -9.93
CA THR A 126 11.76 -7.78 -8.68
C THR A 126 10.42 -8.28 -8.13
N ILE A 127 9.39 -7.42 -8.09
CA ILE A 127 8.06 -7.82 -7.59
C ILE A 127 7.43 -8.90 -8.48
N LYS A 128 7.48 -8.76 -9.81
CA LYS A 128 6.98 -9.77 -10.75
C LYS A 128 7.67 -11.11 -10.54
N LEU A 129 8.99 -11.11 -10.43
CA LEU A 129 9.79 -12.31 -10.20
C LEU A 129 9.37 -12.99 -8.89
N MET A 130 9.27 -12.24 -7.79
CA MET A 130 8.83 -12.76 -6.50
C MET A 130 7.43 -13.40 -6.56
N ILE A 131 6.46 -12.75 -7.20
CA ILE A 131 5.11 -13.29 -7.37
C ILE A 131 5.16 -14.58 -8.21
N SER A 132 5.92 -14.61 -9.31
CA SER A 132 6.05 -15.79 -10.19
C SER A 132 6.72 -17.00 -9.52
N LYS A 133 7.57 -16.76 -8.51
CA LYS A 133 8.27 -17.80 -7.74
C LYS A 133 7.51 -18.18 -6.46
N VAL A 134 6.19 -18.04 -6.47
CA VAL A 134 5.24 -18.50 -5.42
C VAL A 134 5.45 -17.80 -4.07
N ALA A 135 5.80 -16.52 -4.08
CA ALA A 135 5.66 -15.69 -2.89
C ALA A 135 4.17 -15.62 -2.50
N ASN A 136 3.88 -15.85 -1.22
CA ASN A 136 2.52 -15.80 -0.69
C ASN A 136 2.07 -14.34 -0.60
N VAL A 137 1.11 -13.97 -1.46
CA VAL A 137 0.57 -12.61 -1.59
C VAL A 137 -0.44 -12.26 -0.50
N SER A 138 -0.91 -13.21 0.30
CA SER A 138 -1.94 -13.02 1.32
C SER A 138 -1.39 -12.77 2.73
N VAL A 139 -0.06 -12.78 2.90
CA VAL A 139 0.57 -12.55 4.21
C VAL A 139 0.30 -11.12 4.66
N LYS A 140 0.08 -10.96 5.97
CA LYS A 140 -0.05 -9.66 6.62
C LYS A 140 1.18 -9.37 7.46
N THR A 141 1.65 -8.13 7.42
CA THR A 141 2.60 -7.61 8.39
C THR A 141 1.95 -7.52 9.78
N LYS A 142 2.75 -7.23 10.80
CA LYS A 142 2.27 -6.99 12.16
C LYS A 142 1.22 -5.88 12.21
N SER A 143 1.35 -4.87 11.34
CA SER A 143 0.39 -3.77 11.20
C SER A 143 -0.82 -4.08 10.30
N GLY A 144 -0.99 -5.34 9.88
CA GLY A 144 -2.08 -5.81 9.05
C GLY A 144 -1.96 -5.44 7.57
N TRP A 145 -0.82 -4.89 7.13
CA TRP A 145 -0.61 -4.52 5.73
C TRP A 145 -0.34 -5.76 4.88
N THR A 146 -0.89 -5.79 3.66
CA THR A 146 -0.56 -6.81 2.66
C THR A 146 0.28 -6.18 1.55
N ALA A 147 0.90 -7.00 0.70
CA ALA A 147 1.57 -6.52 -0.52
C ALA A 147 0.65 -5.65 -1.39
N LEU A 148 -0.64 -6.00 -1.50
CA LEU A 148 -1.61 -5.19 -2.27
C LEU A 148 -1.88 -3.83 -1.63
N HIS A 149 -1.90 -3.72 -0.29
CA HIS A 149 -1.99 -2.43 0.39
C HIS A 149 -0.79 -1.53 0.04
N LEU A 150 0.43 -2.06 0.14
CA LEU A 150 1.65 -1.31 -0.17
C LEU A 150 1.66 -0.81 -1.63
N ILE A 151 1.24 -1.63 -2.58
CA ILE A 151 1.12 -1.22 -3.99
C ILE A 151 0.05 -0.14 -4.19
N CYS A 152 -1.06 -0.19 -3.45
CA CYS A 152 -2.13 0.81 -3.55
C CYS A 152 -1.80 2.12 -2.82
N GLU A 153 -0.93 2.09 -1.82
CA GLU A 153 -0.47 3.28 -1.07
C GLU A 153 0.64 4.04 -1.80
N ALA A 154 1.45 3.37 -2.62
CA ALA A 154 2.53 3.98 -3.39
C ALA A 154 2.07 5.22 -4.22
N HIS A 155 2.91 6.27 -4.29
CA HIS A 155 2.58 7.53 -4.96
C HIS A 155 2.08 7.36 -6.41
N VAL A 156 2.66 6.40 -7.16
CA VAL A 156 2.14 5.97 -8.46
C VAL A 156 1.92 4.46 -8.41
N PRO A 157 0.69 4.00 -8.14
CA PRO A 157 0.43 2.58 -7.98
C PRO A 157 0.55 1.89 -9.34
N ASN A 158 1.10 0.68 -9.36
CA ASN A 158 1.30 -0.08 -10.59
C ASN A 158 0.12 -1.00 -10.84
N TYR A 159 -0.62 -0.72 -11.92
CA TYR A 159 -1.79 -1.49 -12.31
C TYR A 159 -1.48 -2.96 -12.61
N GLU A 160 -0.40 -3.25 -13.33
CA GLU A 160 -0.05 -4.63 -13.71
C GLU A 160 0.33 -5.48 -12.50
N ILE A 161 1.06 -4.91 -11.52
CA ILE A 161 1.40 -5.61 -10.28
C ILE A 161 0.16 -5.85 -9.43
N ALA A 162 -0.67 -4.83 -9.23
CA ALA A 162 -1.91 -4.99 -8.48
C ALA A 162 -2.77 -6.10 -9.10
N LYS A 163 -2.91 -6.10 -10.44
CA LYS A 163 -3.59 -7.16 -11.19
C LYS A 163 -2.95 -8.54 -10.98
N MET A 164 -1.62 -8.63 -10.97
CA MET A 164 -0.92 -9.88 -10.68
C MET A 164 -1.15 -10.36 -9.25
N LEU A 165 -1.07 -9.49 -8.25
CA LEU A 165 -1.34 -9.82 -6.85
C LEU A 165 -2.77 -10.35 -6.69
N ILE A 166 -3.77 -9.66 -7.25
CA ILE A 166 -5.18 -10.07 -7.22
C ILE A 166 -5.36 -11.41 -7.92
N LYS A 167 -4.76 -11.62 -9.10
CA LYS A 167 -4.81 -12.90 -9.83
C LYS A 167 -4.21 -14.06 -9.02
N ASN A 168 -3.21 -13.79 -8.19
CA ASN A 168 -2.56 -14.78 -7.33
C ASN A 168 -3.22 -14.90 -5.94
N GLY A 169 -4.43 -14.36 -5.75
CA GLY A 169 -5.22 -14.58 -4.54
C GLY A 169 -5.03 -13.52 -3.44
N ALA A 170 -4.52 -12.34 -3.76
CA ALA A 170 -4.51 -11.24 -2.80
C ALA A 170 -5.95 -10.85 -2.43
N ASP A 171 -6.25 -10.84 -1.13
CA ASP A 171 -7.56 -10.46 -0.61
C ASP A 171 -7.78 -8.95 -0.71
N VAL A 172 -8.76 -8.56 -1.54
CA VAL A 172 -9.13 -7.16 -1.78
C VAL A 172 -9.93 -6.53 -0.63
N ASN A 173 -10.43 -7.34 0.30
CA ASN A 173 -11.19 -6.89 1.47
C ASN A 173 -10.38 -6.88 2.77
N SER A 174 -9.10 -7.27 2.71
CA SER A 174 -8.23 -7.25 3.88
C SER A 174 -8.12 -5.84 4.44
N LYS A 175 -8.11 -5.76 5.78
CA LYS A 175 -7.94 -4.52 6.53
C LYS A 175 -6.58 -4.51 7.21
N ASN A 176 -5.93 -3.34 7.23
CA ASN A 176 -4.80 -3.04 8.11
C ASN A 176 -5.27 -2.66 9.53
N GLU A 177 -4.34 -2.38 10.45
CA GLU A 177 -4.65 -1.96 11.83
C GLU A 177 -5.48 -0.67 11.91
N GLN A 178 -5.40 0.21 10.91
CA GLN A 178 -6.24 1.41 10.80
C GLN A 178 -7.63 1.11 10.23
N GLY A 179 -7.96 -0.17 10.01
CA GLY A 179 -9.23 -0.58 9.40
C GLY A 179 -9.35 -0.21 7.93
N GLN A 180 -8.27 0.27 7.29
CA GLN A 180 -8.27 0.64 5.88
C GLN A 180 -8.14 -0.61 5.01
N THR A 181 -8.95 -0.64 3.96
CA THR A 181 -8.83 -1.58 2.83
C THR A 181 -8.09 -0.92 1.69
N VAL A 182 -7.75 -1.68 0.64
CA VAL A 182 -7.15 -1.12 -0.59
C VAL A 182 -8.06 -0.07 -1.24
N VAL A 183 -9.39 -0.18 -1.11
CA VAL A 183 -10.34 0.82 -1.60
C VAL A 183 -10.16 2.16 -0.88
N HIS A 184 -9.86 2.16 0.43
CA HIS A 184 -9.54 3.39 1.16
C HIS A 184 -8.28 4.03 0.62
N LEU A 185 -7.21 3.26 0.45
CA LEU A 185 -5.91 3.77 -0.02
C LEU A 185 -5.98 4.34 -1.45
N LEU A 186 -6.76 3.71 -2.32
CA LEU A 186 -7.01 4.18 -3.69
C LEU A 186 -7.92 5.41 -3.74
N SER A 187 -8.64 5.70 -2.65
CA SER A 187 -9.55 6.83 -2.52
C SER A 187 -8.89 8.08 -1.92
N GLU A 188 -7.62 7.98 -1.51
CA GLU A 188 -6.87 9.13 -1.00
C GLU A 188 -6.47 10.09 -2.13
N PRO A 189 -6.48 11.41 -1.89
CA PRO A 189 -6.14 12.40 -2.92
C PRO A 189 -4.71 12.28 -3.46
N ARG A 190 -4.58 12.21 -4.80
CA ARG A 190 -3.33 11.98 -5.53
C ARG A 190 -3.20 12.91 -6.73
N ASP A 191 -1.97 13.17 -7.17
CA ASP A 191 -1.74 14.08 -8.30
C ASP A 191 -2.01 13.39 -9.65
N ASN A 192 -1.77 12.08 -9.74
CA ASN A 192 -2.13 11.25 -10.89
C ASN A 192 -2.80 9.95 -10.41
N SER A 193 -4.07 9.81 -10.72
CA SER A 193 -4.90 8.68 -10.31
C SER A 193 -5.25 7.72 -11.44
N THR A 194 -4.67 7.87 -12.64
CA THR A 194 -5.03 7.02 -13.80
C THR A 194 -4.91 5.54 -13.45
N ASN A 195 -3.78 5.14 -12.86
CA ASN A 195 -3.59 3.74 -12.43
C ASN A 195 -4.40 3.42 -11.18
N ALA A 196 -4.53 4.35 -10.23
CA ALA A 196 -5.34 4.13 -9.04
C ALA A 196 -6.80 3.81 -9.42
N GLY A 197 -7.39 4.53 -10.38
CA GLY A 197 -8.73 4.27 -10.90
C GLY A 197 -8.85 2.94 -11.63
N LYS A 198 -7.84 2.54 -12.42
CA LYS A 198 -7.82 1.19 -13.03
C LYS A 198 -7.77 0.09 -11.98
N ILE A 199 -6.95 0.26 -10.94
CA ILE A 199 -6.84 -0.70 -9.83
C ILE A 199 -8.16 -0.73 -9.04
N LEU A 200 -8.76 0.44 -8.78
CA LEU A 200 -10.01 0.58 -8.07
C LEU A 200 -11.13 -0.19 -8.77
N LYS A 201 -11.27 -0.04 -10.10
CA LYS A 201 -12.24 -0.82 -10.89
C LYS A 201 -12.06 -2.32 -10.69
N ILE A 202 -10.83 -2.84 -10.87
CA ILE A 202 -10.61 -4.29 -10.78
C ILE A 202 -10.82 -4.83 -9.36
N VAL A 203 -10.51 -4.06 -8.30
CA VAL A 203 -10.77 -4.55 -6.93
C VAL A 203 -12.27 -4.58 -6.62
N LEU A 204 -13.03 -3.58 -7.10
CA LEU A 204 -14.48 -3.54 -6.94
C LEU A 204 -15.16 -4.65 -7.75
N GLU A 205 -14.73 -4.89 -8.99
CA GLU A 205 -15.17 -6.04 -9.82
C GLU A 205 -14.86 -7.39 -9.16
N LYS A 206 -13.83 -7.46 -8.31
CA LYS A 206 -13.48 -8.65 -7.52
C LYS A 206 -14.15 -8.70 -6.15
N GLY A 207 -15.13 -7.84 -5.90
CA GLY A 207 -15.96 -7.88 -4.70
C GLY A 207 -15.36 -7.14 -3.49
N ALA A 208 -14.46 -6.18 -3.72
CA ALA A 208 -14.06 -5.27 -2.65
C ALA A 208 -15.27 -4.45 -2.19
N ASN A 209 -15.52 -4.39 -0.88
CA ASN A 209 -16.64 -3.64 -0.32
C ASN A 209 -16.26 -2.14 -0.20
N PRO A 210 -16.91 -1.23 -0.96
CA PRO A 210 -16.61 0.21 -0.91
C PRO A 210 -17.24 0.93 0.29
N ASN A 211 -18.05 0.26 1.11
CA ASN A 211 -18.81 0.84 2.23
C ASN A 211 -18.14 0.60 3.59
N VAL A 212 -16.97 -0.03 3.61
CA VAL A 212 -16.23 -0.30 4.86
C VAL A 212 -15.83 1.01 5.52
N LEU A 213 -16.01 1.11 6.84
CA LEU A 213 -15.47 2.21 7.63
C LEU A 213 -14.11 1.84 8.24
N ASN A 214 -13.14 2.76 8.13
CA ASN A 214 -11.88 2.68 8.85
C ASN A 214 -12.04 3.02 10.35
N THR A 215 -10.97 2.94 11.13
CA THR A 215 -11.02 3.20 12.59
C THR A 215 -11.41 4.64 12.95
N ASN A 216 -11.22 5.59 12.03
CA ASN A 216 -11.67 6.97 12.17
C ASN A 216 -13.15 7.17 11.76
N GLY A 217 -13.81 6.09 11.32
CA GLY A 217 -15.19 6.07 10.85
C GLY A 217 -15.39 6.57 9.43
N PHE A 218 -14.32 6.79 8.65
CA PHE A 218 -14.43 7.21 7.25
C PHE A 218 -14.66 6.01 6.34
N SER A 219 -15.54 6.18 5.36
CA SER A 219 -15.63 5.28 4.20
C SER A 219 -14.67 5.76 3.09
N PRO A 220 -14.35 4.92 2.10
CA PRO A 220 -13.66 5.36 0.89
C PRO A 220 -14.28 6.59 0.23
N LEU A 221 -15.62 6.64 0.10
CA LEU A 221 -16.33 7.78 -0.46
C LEU A 221 -16.09 9.07 0.35
N HIS A 222 -16.08 8.97 1.68
CA HIS A 222 -15.73 10.11 2.53
C HIS A 222 -14.30 10.60 2.30
N LEU A 223 -13.33 9.71 2.07
CA LEU A 223 -11.93 10.09 1.83
C LEU A 223 -11.76 10.87 0.52
N VAL A 224 -12.47 10.49 -0.55
CA VAL A 224 -12.45 11.23 -1.82
C VAL A 224 -12.98 12.66 -1.64
N CYS A 225 -14.04 12.82 -0.85
CA CYS A 225 -14.71 14.10 -0.63
C CYS A 225 -14.06 14.96 0.47
N PHE A 226 -13.34 14.35 1.40
CA PHE A 226 -12.58 15.02 2.45
C PHE A 226 -11.21 15.45 1.92
N SER A 227 -11.16 16.57 1.21
CA SER A 227 -9.89 17.13 0.76
C SER A 227 -9.72 18.59 1.20
N GLN A 228 -8.94 18.78 2.26
CA GLN A 228 -8.58 20.12 2.74
C GLN A 228 -7.46 20.76 1.91
N LYS A 229 -6.68 19.98 1.14
CA LYS A 229 -5.46 20.46 0.48
C LYS A 229 -5.37 20.19 -1.02
N LYS A 230 -5.99 19.12 -1.53
CA LYS A 230 -5.93 18.72 -2.96
C LYS A 230 -7.30 18.84 -3.62
N LYS A 231 -7.35 18.80 -4.96
CA LYS A 231 -8.63 18.78 -5.69
C LYS A 231 -9.31 17.41 -5.53
N ILE A 232 -10.65 17.38 -5.51
CA ILE A 232 -11.40 16.12 -5.55
C ILE A 232 -11.12 15.40 -6.86
N ASP A 233 -10.87 14.11 -6.76
CA ASP A 233 -10.65 13.26 -7.91
C ASP A 233 -11.99 12.77 -8.49
N TYR A 234 -12.47 13.42 -9.54
CA TYR A 234 -13.73 13.04 -10.18
C TYR A 234 -13.70 11.67 -10.83
N GLN A 235 -12.52 11.16 -11.23
CA GLN A 235 -12.43 9.83 -11.82
C GLN A 235 -12.68 8.77 -10.75
N ILE A 236 -12.00 8.87 -9.61
CA ILE A 236 -12.21 7.98 -8.47
C ILE A 236 -13.63 8.11 -7.92
N LEU A 237 -14.13 9.33 -7.77
CA LEU A 237 -15.50 9.59 -7.30
C LEU A 237 -16.54 8.89 -8.18
N LYS A 238 -16.45 9.05 -9.50
CA LYS A 238 -17.36 8.39 -10.45
C LYS A 238 -17.27 6.87 -10.36
N ILE A 239 -16.06 6.32 -10.28
CA ILE A 239 -15.88 4.87 -10.15
C ILE A 239 -16.58 4.35 -8.89
N LEU A 240 -16.45 5.03 -7.75
CA LEU A 240 -17.15 4.61 -6.53
C LEU A 240 -18.67 4.70 -6.70
N THR A 241 -19.20 5.81 -7.23
CA THR A 241 -20.65 5.99 -7.42
C THR A 241 -21.26 4.99 -8.39
N ASP A 242 -20.49 4.54 -9.39
CA ASP A 242 -20.92 3.54 -10.36
C ASP A 242 -20.99 2.10 -9.78
N PHE A 243 -20.31 1.83 -8.66
CA PHE A 243 -20.15 0.49 -8.07
C PHE A 243 -21.01 0.23 -6.82
N ASN A 244 -22.26 0.70 -6.83
CA ASN A 244 -23.27 0.43 -5.78
C ASN A 244 -22.81 0.80 -4.36
N VAL A 245 -22.00 1.86 -4.25
CA VAL A 245 -21.59 2.45 -2.97
C VAL A 245 -22.82 3.03 -2.26
N GLU A 246 -22.87 2.90 -0.94
CA GLU A 246 -23.87 3.56 -0.12
C GLU A 246 -23.53 5.06 -0.04
N ILE A 247 -24.25 5.87 -0.82
CA ILE A 247 -23.94 7.29 -1.01
C ILE A 247 -24.04 8.09 0.29
N ASP A 248 -25.07 7.80 1.08
CA ASP A 248 -25.37 8.52 2.32
C ASP A 248 -24.84 7.82 3.58
N ILE A 249 -23.82 6.98 3.40
CA ILE A 249 -23.11 6.37 4.52
C ILE A 249 -22.64 7.45 5.48
N ARG A 250 -22.97 7.29 6.76
CA ARG A 250 -22.60 8.26 7.80
C ARG A 250 -21.24 7.90 8.37
N LYS A 251 -20.37 8.89 8.50
CA LYS A 251 -19.06 8.69 9.15
C LYS A 251 -19.25 8.15 10.58
N GLY A 252 -18.77 6.93 10.83
CA GLY A 252 -19.13 6.06 11.97
C GLY A 252 -18.53 6.39 13.33
N SER A 253 -18.20 7.64 13.63
CA SER A 253 -17.94 8.01 15.02
C SER A 253 -19.25 8.36 15.72
N LYS A 254 -19.31 8.22 17.05
CA LYS A 254 -20.39 8.72 17.92
C LYS A 254 -20.65 10.25 17.77
N VAL A 255 -19.92 10.94 16.89
CA VAL A 255 -19.68 12.37 16.93
C VAL A 255 -19.81 13.03 15.55
N SER A 256 -19.79 12.31 14.40
CA SER A 256 -19.71 12.99 13.09
C SER A 256 -20.97 13.02 12.23
N GLY A 257 -21.72 11.92 12.02
CA GLY A 257 -22.99 11.91 11.27
C GLY A 257 -22.99 12.41 9.80
N SER A 258 -21.93 13.11 9.37
CA SER A 258 -21.76 13.70 8.05
C SER A 258 -21.65 12.62 6.99
N THR A 259 -22.28 12.87 5.84
CA THR A 259 -22.14 12.10 4.61
C THR A 259 -21.06 12.69 3.70
N ALA A 260 -20.75 12.04 2.59
CA ALA A 260 -19.82 12.55 1.58
C ALA A 260 -20.22 13.95 1.07
N LEU A 261 -21.53 14.18 0.87
CA LEU A 261 -22.05 15.47 0.41
C LEU A 261 -21.75 16.59 1.41
N HIS A 262 -21.87 16.34 2.71
CA HIS A 262 -21.51 17.31 3.75
C HIS A 262 -20.03 17.71 3.67
N PHE A 263 -19.13 16.77 3.35
CA PHE A 263 -17.71 17.09 3.20
C PHE A 263 -17.46 18.00 2.00
N VAL A 264 -18.05 17.71 0.84
CA VAL A 264 -17.88 18.56 -0.36
C VAL A 264 -18.40 19.97 -0.10
N CYS A 265 -19.56 20.12 0.54
CA CYS A 265 -20.20 21.42 0.77
C CYS A 265 -19.48 22.26 1.83
N ASN A 266 -18.80 21.63 2.79
CA ASN A 266 -18.08 22.32 3.87
C ASN A 266 -16.57 22.47 3.59
N ASN A 267 -16.09 22.07 2.41
CA ASN A 267 -14.70 22.28 2.02
C ASN A 267 -14.41 23.78 1.82
N GLN A 268 -13.20 24.22 2.21
CA GLN A 268 -12.77 25.61 2.04
C GLN A 268 -12.86 26.09 0.57
N LYS A 269 -12.64 25.16 -0.37
CA LYS A 269 -12.86 25.38 -1.81
C LYS A 269 -14.03 24.51 -2.24
N PHE A 270 -15.20 25.12 -2.34
CA PHE A 270 -16.42 24.46 -2.78
C PHE A 270 -16.22 23.84 -4.19
N ASP A 271 -16.62 22.58 -4.37
CA ASP A 271 -16.46 21.84 -5.62
C ASP A 271 -17.82 21.39 -6.17
N TRP A 272 -18.40 22.25 -7.01
CA TRP A 272 -19.73 22.02 -7.58
C TRP A 272 -19.83 20.75 -8.41
N GLN A 273 -18.75 20.39 -9.11
CA GLN A 273 -18.75 19.21 -9.96
C GLN A 273 -18.84 17.93 -9.12
N ALA A 274 -18.17 17.88 -7.97
CA ALA A 274 -18.29 16.76 -7.04
C ALA A 274 -19.70 16.68 -6.44
N CYS A 275 -20.31 17.80 -6.05
CA CYS A 275 -21.71 17.85 -5.59
C CYS A 275 -22.66 17.27 -6.64
N LYS A 276 -22.56 17.72 -7.89
CA LYS A 276 -23.38 17.20 -9.01
C LYS A 276 -23.25 15.69 -9.18
N ILE A 277 -22.04 15.13 -9.05
CA ILE A 277 -21.82 13.69 -9.15
C ILE A 277 -22.54 12.96 -8.02
N LEU A 278 -22.41 13.43 -6.77
CA LEU A 278 -23.06 12.80 -5.61
C LEU A 278 -24.59 12.89 -5.70
N ILE A 279 -25.15 14.05 -6.07
CA ILE A 279 -26.60 14.24 -6.21
C ILE A 279 -27.16 13.30 -7.29
N LYS A 280 -26.51 13.24 -8.45
CA LYS A 280 -26.91 12.30 -9.52
C LYS A 280 -26.77 10.84 -9.14
N ALA A 281 -25.86 10.53 -8.22
CA ALA A 281 -25.72 9.18 -7.65
C ALA A 281 -26.77 8.88 -6.56
N GLY A 282 -27.62 9.85 -6.20
CA GLY A 282 -28.72 9.69 -5.25
C GLY A 282 -28.44 10.19 -3.83
N ALA A 283 -27.50 11.12 -3.65
CA ALA A 283 -27.25 11.72 -2.34
C ALA A 283 -28.45 12.52 -1.83
N ASP A 284 -28.92 12.22 -0.62
CA ASP A 284 -29.98 12.97 0.03
C ASP A 284 -29.47 14.34 0.51
N LEU A 285 -30.01 15.38 -0.11
CA LEU A 285 -29.69 16.79 0.15
C LEU A 285 -30.15 17.26 1.54
N ASN A 286 -31.13 16.58 2.13
CA ASN A 286 -31.86 17.00 3.33
C ASN A 286 -31.35 16.32 4.60
N LEU A 287 -30.40 15.39 4.47
CA LEU A 287 -29.76 14.79 5.63
C LEU A 287 -29.06 15.86 6.47
N ARG A 288 -29.37 15.84 7.76
CA ARG A 288 -28.73 16.70 8.74
C ARG A 288 -27.43 16.07 9.22
N GLY A 289 -26.34 16.82 9.12
CA GLY A 289 -25.08 16.51 9.76
C GLY A 289 -25.13 16.78 11.27
N ARG A 290 -23.99 16.65 11.95
CA ARG A 290 -23.90 16.84 13.41
C ARG A 290 -24.38 18.21 13.90
N ASN A 291 -24.12 19.27 13.14
CA ASN A 291 -24.45 20.63 13.54
C ASN A 291 -25.94 20.95 13.33
N GLY A 292 -26.80 19.94 13.09
CA GLY A 292 -28.20 20.15 12.72
C GLY A 292 -28.40 20.66 11.29
N ASN A 293 -27.31 21.10 10.66
CA ASN A 293 -27.29 21.67 9.32
C ASN A 293 -27.31 20.60 8.24
N THR A 294 -28.08 20.87 7.19
CA THR A 294 -28.04 20.12 5.94
C THR A 294 -26.77 20.44 5.16
N ALA A 295 -26.42 19.61 4.18
CA ALA A 295 -25.35 19.94 3.23
C ALA A 295 -25.69 21.23 2.43
N LEU A 296 -26.97 21.49 2.19
CA LEU A 296 -27.52 22.73 1.61
C LEU A 296 -27.12 24.00 2.36
N PHE A 297 -27.06 23.96 3.70
CA PHE A 297 -26.61 25.12 4.48
C PHE A 297 -25.15 25.48 4.16
N GLY A 298 -24.27 24.49 4.01
CA GLY A 298 -22.88 24.70 3.59
C GLY A 298 -22.78 25.22 2.15
N LEU A 299 -23.64 24.73 1.25
CA LEU A 299 -23.77 25.22 -0.13
C LEU A 299 -24.12 26.71 -0.20
N LEU A 300 -25.17 27.13 0.51
CA LEU A 300 -25.68 28.51 0.45
C LEU A 300 -24.73 29.52 1.12
N THR A 301 -23.95 29.09 2.12
CA THR A 301 -22.99 29.97 2.81
C THR A 301 -21.63 30.08 2.11
N SER A 302 -21.23 29.08 1.32
CA SER A 302 -19.94 29.07 0.62
C SER A 302 -19.95 29.79 -0.72
N ILE A 303 -21.13 30.08 -1.27
CA ILE A 303 -21.30 30.67 -2.59
C ILE A 303 -21.67 32.15 -2.41
N GLN A 304 -20.69 33.03 -2.60
CA GLN A 304 -20.88 34.49 -2.43
C GLN A 304 -21.81 35.12 -3.49
N ASN A 305 -22.11 34.41 -4.58
CA ASN A 305 -23.05 34.79 -5.62
C ASN A 305 -23.79 33.52 -6.06
N THR A 306 -24.98 33.27 -5.52
CA THR A 306 -25.80 32.13 -5.91
C THR A 306 -26.15 32.22 -7.39
N ASP A 307 -25.61 31.30 -8.18
CA ASP A 307 -25.99 31.06 -9.57
C ASP A 307 -27.41 30.49 -9.56
N ASP A 308 -28.38 31.15 -10.19
CA ASP A 308 -29.78 30.71 -10.22
C ASP A 308 -29.91 29.25 -10.72
N GLN A 309 -29.02 28.83 -11.64
CA GLN A 309 -28.95 27.46 -12.15
C GLN A 309 -28.62 26.42 -11.08
N LEU A 310 -27.86 26.81 -10.05
CA LEU A 310 -27.55 25.93 -8.93
C LEU A 310 -28.79 25.73 -8.06
N ILE A 311 -29.50 26.81 -7.73
CA ILE A 311 -30.70 26.73 -6.91
C ILE A 311 -31.77 25.91 -7.62
N GLU A 312 -32.00 26.17 -8.91
CA GLU A 312 -32.90 25.39 -9.75
C GLU A 312 -32.52 23.90 -9.73
N PHE A 313 -31.26 23.57 -9.97
CA PHE A 313 -30.79 22.18 -9.93
C PHE A 313 -31.03 21.53 -8.56
N LEU A 314 -30.82 22.24 -7.46
CA LEU A 314 -31.05 21.71 -6.12
C LEU A 314 -32.55 21.47 -5.87
N ILE A 315 -33.42 22.41 -6.25
CA ILE A 315 -34.88 22.26 -6.16
C ILE A 315 -35.35 21.05 -6.98
N GLU A 316 -34.89 20.93 -8.22
CA GLU A 316 -35.20 19.80 -9.11
C GLU A 316 -34.81 18.44 -8.52
N ASN A 317 -33.77 18.40 -7.69
CA ASN A 317 -33.30 17.20 -7.01
C ASN A 317 -33.80 17.07 -5.56
N GLY A 318 -34.85 17.82 -5.19
CA GLY A 318 -35.58 17.64 -3.93
C GLY A 318 -34.95 18.33 -2.72
N ALA A 319 -34.17 19.39 -2.92
CA ALA A 319 -33.69 20.23 -1.83
C ALA A 319 -34.85 20.89 -1.07
N ASP A 320 -34.88 20.69 0.24
CA ASP A 320 -35.80 21.40 1.13
C ASP A 320 -35.09 22.63 1.73
N PHE A 321 -35.56 23.81 1.33
CA PHE A 321 -35.05 25.11 1.81
C PHE A 321 -35.74 25.57 3.10
N GLU A 322 -36.81 24.90 3.53
CA GLU A 322 -37.54 25.21 4.75
C GLU A 322 -36.95 24.52 5.98
N VAL A 323 -36.00 23.59 5.77
CA VAL A 323 -35.29 22.91 6.86
C VAL A 323 -34.56 23.95 7.72
N LYS A 324 -35.15 24.24 8.89
CA LYS A 324 -34.51 25.10 9.90
C LYS A 324 -33.21 24.47 10.36
N ASN A 325 -32.11 25.06 9.91
CA ASN A 325 -30.75 24.86 10.41
C ASN A 325 -30.68 25.38 11.85
N VAL A 326 -29.89 24.72 12.71
CA VAL A 326 -29.92 24.91 14.18
C VAL A 326 -28.63 25.50 14.69
#